data_AF-A0A6L3N6C9-F1
#
_entry.id   AF-A0A6L3N6C9-F1
#
_cell.length_a   1.000
_cell.length_b   1.000
_cell.length_c   1.000
_cell.angle_alpha   90.00
_cell.angle_beta   90.00
_cell.angle_gamma   90.00
#
_symmetry.space_group_name_H-M   'P 1'
#
loop_
_entity.id
_entity.type
_entity.pdbx_description
1 polymer ?
#
loop_
_entity_poly.entity_id
_entity_poly.type
_entity_poly.pdbx_seq_one_letter_code
_entity_poly.pdbx_strand_id
1 'polypeptide(L)'
;TSDAIFIGGGATAPGVLDACWSALKPGGRLVANAVTLQGELALAAWRDLHGGTLTRVSLAHAEPLGRFDTWRQPLPVTLYDVHKPHATATGLAACA
;
A
#
# COMPACT_ATOMS: atom_id res chain seq x y z
N THR A 1 15.45 -11.61 3.10
CA THR A 1 14.51 -10.93 2.18
C THR A 1 13.13 -11.50 2.43
N SER A 2 12.09 -10.69 2.26
CA SER A 2 10.70 -11.02 2.64
C SER A 2 9.83 -11.35 1.43
N ASP A 3 8.83 -12.21 1.61
CA ASP A 3 7.83 -12.55 0.57
C ASP A 3 6.65 -11.57 0.57
N ALA A 4 6.34 -11.01 1.73
CA ALA A 4 5.34 -9.95 1.87
C ALA A 4 5.78 -8.94 2.93
N ILE A 5 5.40 -7.68 2.74
CA ILE A 5 5.63 -6.58 3.68
C ILE A 5 4.33 -5.79 3.85
N PHE A 6 4.00 -5.46 5.09
CA PHE A 6 2.90 -4.57 5.43
C PHE A 6 3.42 -3.32 6.15
N ILE A 7 2.94 -2.15 5.74
CA ILE A 7 3.28 -0.85 6.33
C ILE A 7 1.99 -0.20 6.86
N GLY A 8 1.78 -0.30 8.17
CA GLY A 8 0.60 0.28 8.82
C GLY A 8 0.67 1.80 9.03
N GLY A 9 1.89 2.36 9.02
CA GLY A 9 2.16 3.79 9.19
C GLY A 9 3.60 4.12 8.81
N GLY A 10 3.92 5.41 8.68
CA GLY A 10 5.27 5.83 8.30
C GLY A 10 5.56 5.80 6.79
N ALA A 11 4.54 5.72 5.93
CA ALA A 11 4.71 5.83 4.48
C ALA A 11 5.37 7.16 4.05
N THR A 12 5.26 8.21 4.87
CA THR A 12 5.92 9.50 4.65
C THR A 12 7.29 9.60 5.30
N ALA A 13 7.71 8.61 6.10
CA ALA A 13 9.01 8.64 6.74
C ALA A 13 10.10 8.37 5.69
N PRO A 14 11.13 9.24 5.59
CA PRO A 14 12.16 9.10 4.57
C PRO A 14 12.79 7.70 4.55
N GLY A 15 12.83 7.09 3.36
CA GLY A 15 13.48 5.80 3.12
C GLY A 15 12.72 4.55 3.58
N VAL A 16 11.58 4.67 4.28
CA VAL A 16 10.82 3.49 4.73
C VAL A 16 10.33 2.66 3.55
N LEU A 17 9.65 3.30 2.59
CA LEU A 17 9.12 2.59 1.41
C LEU A 17 10.25 1.99 0.56
N ASP A 18 11.35 2.71 0.36
CA ASP A 18 12.53 2.23 -0.36
C ASP A 18 13.20 1.03 0.31
N ALA A 19 13.36 1.08 1.64
CA ALA A 19 13.95 -0.01 2.41
C ALA A 19 13.07 -1.26 2.35
N CYS A 20 11.75 -1.10 2.52
CA CYS A 20 10.79 -2.18 2.39
C CYS A 20 10.82 -2.78 0.97
N TRP A 21 10.80 -1.94 -0.07
CA TRP A 21 10.86 -2.39 -1.45
C TRP A 21 12.14 -3.14 -1.76
N SER A 22 13.28 -2.68 -1.23
CA SER A 22 14.58 -3.34 -1.39
C SER A 22 14.65 -4.69 -0.69
N ALA A 23 14.07 -4.80 0.51
CA ALA A 23 14.01 -6.05 1.28
C ALA A 23 13.04 -7.10 0.69
N LEU A 24 12.07 -6.66 -0.11
CA LEU A 24 11.08 -7.51 -0.76
C LEU A 24 11.70 -8.31 -1.90
N LYS A 25 11.46 -9.61 -1.92
CA LYS A 25 11.89 -10.50 -3.02
C LYS A 25 11.17 -10.11 -4.33
N PRO A 26 11.78 -10.37 -5.51
CA PRO A 26 11.03 -10.36 -6.77
C PRO A 26 9.79 -11.26 -6.67
N GLY A 27 8.65 -10.79 -7.16
CA GLY A 27 7.34 -11.45 -6.99
C GLY A 27 6.65 -11.20 -5.65
N GLY A 28 7.36 -10.67 -4.64
CA GLY A 28 6.80 -10.39 -3.33
C GLY A 28 5.77 -9.26 -3.34
N ARG A 29 4.91 -9.23 -2.32
CA ARG A 29 3.81 -8.26 -2.18
C ARG A 29 4.10 -7.20 -1.13
N LEU A 30 3.85 -5.93 -1.44
CA LEU A 30 3.86 -4.83 -0.49
C LEU A 30 2.45 -4.27 -0.35
N VAL A 31 2.00 -4.14 0.89
CA VAL A 31 0.75 -3.45 1.24
C VAL A 31 1.07 -2.31 2.19
N ALA A 32 0.51 -1.12 1.94
CA ALA A 32 0.68 0.04 2.80
C ALA A 32 -0.62 0.79 3.02
N ASN A 33 -0.83 1.29 4.24
CA ASN A 33 -2.03 2.03 4.62
C ASN A 33 -1.70 3.49 4.92
N ALA A 34 -2.60 4.39 4.53
CA ALA A 34 -2.55 5.80 4.89
C ALA A 34 -3.94 6.30 5.34
N VAL A 35 -3.95 7.18 6.33
CA VAL A 35 -5.15 7.87 6.85
C VAL A 35 -5.04 9.39 6.79
N THR A 36 -3.90 9.90 6.31
CA THR A 36 -3.62 11.33 6.15
C THR A 36 -3.43 11.65 4.68
N LEU A 37 -3.75 12.89 4.28
CA LEU A 37 -3.57 13.33 2.90
C LEU A 37 -2.11 13.20 2.44
N GLN A 38 -1.14 13.50 3.31
CA GLN A 38 0.29 13.37 3.01
C GLN A 38 0.69 11.90 2.78
N GLY A 39 0.12 10.99 3.57
CA GLY A 39 0.30 9.55 3.36
C GLY A 39 -0.30 9.11 2.03
N GLU A 40 -1.51 9.57 1.69
CA GLU A 40 -2.15 9.27 0.41
C GLU A 40 -1.33 9.76 -0.78
N LEU A 41 -0.80 10.99 -0.72
CA LEU A 41 0.08 11.54 -1.76
C LEU A 41 1.37 10.73 -1.92
N ALA A 42 1.97 10.28 -0.81
CA ALA A 42 3.15 9.42 -0.86
C ALA A 42 2.84 8.07 -1.53
N LEU A 43 1.71 7.45 -1.18
CA LEU A 43 1.28 6.19 -1.80
C LEU A 43 0.91 6.37 -3.28
N ALA A 44 0.31 7.49 -3.66
CA ALA A 44 0.02 7.82 -5.05
C ALA A 44 1.30 7.97 -5.88
N ALA A 45 2.29 8.69 -5.38
CA ALA A 45 3.60 8.81 -6.04
C ALA A 45 4.27 7.43 -6.20
N TRP A 46 4.18 6.57 -5.18
CA TRP A 46 4.71 5.20 -5.26
C TRP A 46 3.98 4.31 -6.27
N ARG A 47 2.66 4.45 -6.35
CA ARG A 47 1.86 3.77 -7.37
C ARG A 47 2.27 4.20 -8.78
N ASP A 48 2.56 5.48 -9.00
CA ASP A 48 3.00 5.96 -10.30
C ASP A 48 4.38 5.40 -10.69
N LEU A 49 5.25 5.14 -9.72
CA LEU A 49 6.57 4.54 -9.95
C LEU A 49 6.55 3.01 -10.13
N HIS A 50 5.70 2.31 -9.39
CA HIS A 50 5.75 0.84 -9.28
C HIS A 50 4.48 0.12 -9.72
N GLY A 51 3.47 0.86 -10.18
CA GLY A 51 2.16 0.32 -10.53
C GLY A 51 1.35 -0.06 -9.29
N GLY A 52 0.61 -1.16 -9.36
CA GLY A 52 -0.28 -1.57 -8.27
C GLY A 52 -1.59 -0.77 -8.21
N THR A 53 -2.31 -0.94 -7.11
CA THR A 53 -3.68 -0.44 -6.93
C THR A 53 -3.82 0.35 -5.64
N LEU A 54 -4.53 1.48 -5.72
CA LEU A 54 -5.01 2.22 -4.55
C LEU A 54 -6.50 1.95 -4.36
N THR A 55 -6.87 1.58 -3.13
CA THR A 55 -8.27 1.37 -2.73
C THR A 55 -8.59 2.25 -1.54
N ARG A 56 -9.61 3.10 -1.63
CA ARG A 56 -10.15 3.86 -0.50
C ARG A 56 -11.25 3.05 0.18
N VAL A 57 -11.12 2.80 1.47
CA VAL A 57 -12.13 2.10 2.28
C VAL A 57 -12.71 3.07 3.31
N SER A 58 -14.02 3.26 3.24
CA SER A 58 -14.82 3.97 4.24
C SER A 58 -15.81 3.00 4.86
N LEU A 59 -15.91 3.00 6.17
CA LEU A 59 -16.81 2.13 6.93
C LEU A 59 -17.61 2.98 7.92
N ALA A 60 -18.69 2.41 8.44
CA ALA A 60 -19.46 3.00 9.51
C ALA A 60 -19.95 1.90 10.43
N HIS A 61 -20.05 2.21 11.73
CA HIS A 61 -20.62 1.33 12.73
C HIS A 61 -21.85 1.99 13.33
N ALA A 62 -22.87 1.18 13.62
CA ALA A 62 -24.04 1.65 14.37
C ALA A 62 -23.59 1.87 15.82
N GLU A 63 -23.78 3.08 16.33
CA GLU A 63 -23.45 3.48 17.70
C GLU A 63 -24.57 4.34 18.31
N PRO A 64 -24.70 4.38 19.65
CA PRO A 64 -25.74 5.16 20.30
C PRO A 64 -25.69 6.68 20.01
N LEU A 65 -26.89 7.24 19.82
CA LEU A 65 -27.20 8.67 19.77
C LEU A 65 -28.47 8.95 20.59
N GLY A 66 -28.28 9.10 21.90
CA GLY A 66 -29.41 9.19 22.83
C GLY A 66 -30.18 7.87 22.89
N ARG A 67 -31.47 7.90 22.51
CA ARG A 67 -32.34 6.70 22.50
C ARG A 67 -32.37 5.94 21.16
N PHE A 68 -31.68 6.44 20.14
CA PHE A 68 -31.62 5.85 18.82
C PHE A 68 -30.17 5.48 18.48
N ASP A 69 -29.98 4.71 17.41
CA ASP A 69 -28.68 4.46 16.83
C ASP A 69 -28.36 5.44 15.70
N THR A 70 -27.08 5.72 15.52
CA THR A 70 -26.55 6.50 14.39
C THR A 70 -25.36 5.78 13.77
N TRP A 71 -25.06 6.12 12.51
CA TRP A 71 -23.82 5.69 11.87
C TRP A 71 -22.67 6.61 12.31
N ARG A 72 -21.66 6.06 12.99
CA ARG A 72 -20.39 6.77 13.22
C ARG A 72 -19.32 6.23 12.29
N GLN A 73 -18.64 7.15 11.61
CA GLN A 73 -17.63 6.86 10.60
C GLN A 73 -16.23 7.15 11.15
N PRO A 74 -15.32 6.16 11.22
CA PRO A 74 -13.90 6.44 11.40
C PRO A 74 -13.33 7.14 10.16
N LEU A 75 -12.09 7.63 10.28
CA LEU A 75 -11.36 8.16 9.13
C LEU A 75 -11.24 7.08 8.03
N PRO A 76 -11.47 7.43 6.75
CA PRO A 76 -11.21 6.52 5.64
C PRO A 76 -9.74 6.08 5.62
N VAL A 77 -9.50 4.84 5.20
CA VAL A 77 -8.16 4.29 5.01
C VAL A 77 -7.91 4.12 3.52
N THR A 78 -6.81 4.65 3.02
CA THR A 78 -6.30 4.36 1.68
C THR A 78 -5.31 3.20 1.78
N LEU A 79 -5.59 2.12 1.04
CA LEU A 79 -4.78 0.92 0.92
C LEU A 79 -4.02 0.97 -0.41
N TYR A 80 -2.71 0.77 -0.36
CA TYR A 80 -1.87 0.52 -1.52
C TYR A 80 -1.48 -0.95 -1.57
N ASP A 81 -1.67 -1.60 -2.71
CA ASP A 81 -1.29 -3.00 -2.96
C ASP A 81 -0.48 -3.10 -4.25
N VAL A 82 0.75 -3.61 -4.15
CA VAL A 82 1.66 -3.78 -5.27
C VAL A 82 2.46 -5.07 -5.14
N HIS A 83 2.74 -5.70 -6.28
CA HIS A 83 3.68 -6.81 -6.37
C HIS A 83 4.97 -6.33 -7.02
N LYS A 84 6.11 -6.68 -6.42
CA LYS A 84 7.42 -6.42 -7.01
C LYS A 84 7.59 -7.28 -8.26
N PRO A 85 7.97 -6.72 -9.41
CA PRO A 85 8.19 -7.51 -10.61
C PRO A 85 9.19 -8.64 -10.36
N HIS A 86 8.95 -9.80 -10.98
CA HIS A 86 9.99 -10.80 -11.11
C HIS A 86 11.12 -10.21 -11.95
N ALA A 87 12.37 -10.52 -11.63
CA ALA A 87 13.46 -10.21 -12.54
C ALA A 87 13.20 -11.03 -13.82
N THR A 88 12.84 -10.38 -14.92
CA THR A 88 12.75 -11.05 -16.21
C THR A 88 14.13 -11.61 -16.53
N ALA A 89 14.22 -12.90 -16.83
CA ALA A 89 15.46 -13.53 -17.29
C ALA A 89 15.79 -13.02 -18.70
N THR A 90 16.21 -11.76 -18.82
CA THR A 90 16.69 -11.20 -20.09
C THR A 90 18.14 -11.63 -20.27
N GLY A 91 18.33 -12.81 -20.86
CA GLY A 91 19.67 -13.31 -21.17
C GLY A 91 19.69 -14.73 -21.73
N LEU A 92 18.96 -15.01 -22.83
CA LEU A 92 19.19 -16.24 -23.63
C LEU A 92 18.61 -16.21 -25.06
N ALA A 93 18.37 -15.04 -25.66
CA ALA A 93 17.86 -14.95 -27.04
C ALA A 93 18.66 -13.95 -27.91
N ALA A 94 19.98 -14.11 -27.94
CA ALA A 94 20.85 -13.47 -28.93
C ALA A 94 21.99 -14.43 -29.33
N CYS A 95 21.62 -15.60 -29.87
CA CYS A 95 22.48 -16.51 -30.63
C CYS A 95 21.57 -17.59 -31.26
N ALA A 96 20.98 -17.29 -32.41
CA ALA A 96 20.48 -18.27 -33.38
C ALA A 96 20.43 -17.60 -34.75
#